data_AF-A0A6A6F294-F1
#
_entry.id   AF-A0A6A6F294-F1
#
_cell.length_a   1.000
_cell.length_b   1.000
_cell.length_c   1.000
_cell.angle_alpha   90.00
_cell.angle_beta   90.00
_cell.angle_gamma   90.00
#
_symmetry.space_group_name_H-M   'P 1'
#
loop_
_entity.id
_entity.type
_entity.pdbx_description
1 polymer ?
#
loop_
_entity_poly.entity_id
_entity_poly.type
_entity_poly.pdbx_seq_one_letter_code
_entity_poly.pdbx_strand_id
1 'polypeptide(L)'
;YHPYQGDGTVAAGWPEEDDWKSFDDLWTANHAVYLSKTPNSAEETRDLRASILSISTSTSVDPRFILATIMQESSGNVRVGTTAMANSNPGLMQSYGPLCSGTCKSVPVSERCPTSMIEQMIRDGTASNAAGMGLQDLIRKAGVEDVSKYYKATRMYNSGPLSIPADGDLSAESGAATKSYASDVANRLRG
;
A
#
# COMPACT_ATOMS: atom_id res chain seq x y z
N TYR A 1 18.21 -3.01 3.90
CA TYR A 1 17.19 -4.01 3.56
C TYR A 1 17.38 -5.22 4.44
N HIS A 2 16.31 -5.72 5.06
CA HIS A 2 16.28 -6.92 5.88
C HIS A 2 15.17 -7.87 5.36
N PRO A 3 15.50 -9.07 4.85
CA PRO A 3 14.51 -10.04 4.38
C PRO A 3 13.88 -10.77 5.56
N TYR A 4 12.72 -10.31 6.01
CA TYR A 4 11.98 -10.92 7.11
C TYR A 4 11.34 -12.26 6.68
N GLN A 5 11.28 -13.21 7.60
CA GLN A 5 10.66 -14.53 7.42
C GLN A 5 9.65 -14.79 8.55
N GLY A 6 8.77 -15.78 8.37
CA GLY A 6 7.78 -16.13 9.38
C GLY A 6 6.54 -15.24 9.33
N ASP A 7 5.85 -15.12 10.47
CA ASP A 7 4.43 -14.76 10.53
C ASP A 7 4.13 -13.27 10.70
N GLY A 8 5.15 -12.41 10.62
CA GLY A 8 4.99 -10.98 10.85
C GLY A 8 5.12 -10.56 12.32
N THR A 9 5.30 -11.49 13.25
CA THR A 9 5.38 -11.11 14.68
C THR A 9 6.75 -10.56 15.04
N VAL A 10 6.80 -9.73 16.08
CA VAL A 10 8.06 -9.25 16.69
C VAL A 10 8.93 -10.43 17.15
N ALA A 11 8.32 -11.51 17.64
CA ALA A 11 9.01 -12.74 18.01
C ALA A 11 9.74 -13.40 16.81
N ALA A 12 9.20 -13.26 15.60
CA ALA A 12 9.84 -13.67 14.35
C ALA A 12 10.85 -12.63 13.80
N GLY A 13 11.12 -11.56 14.55
CA GLY A 13 12.10 -10.52 14.21
C GLY A 13 11.55 -9.36 13.38
N TRP A 14 10.24 -9.30 13.14
CA TRP A 14 9.61 -8.18 12.41
C TRP A 14 9.58 -6.90 13.27
N PRO A 15 9.60 -5.71 12.64
CA PRO A 15 9.59 -4.47 13.40
C PRO A 15 8.24 -4.26 14.10
N GLU A 16 8.27 -3.67 15.29
CA GLU A 16 7.05 -3.19 15.95
C GLU A 16 6.63 -1.80 15.43
N GLU A 17 5.43 -1.33 15.81
CA GLU A 17 4.93 -0.03 15.32
C GLU A 17 5.82 1.15 15.76
N ASP A 18 6.52 1.01 16.89
CA ASP A 18 7.47 2.01 17.43
C ASP A 18 8.81 2.03 16.66
N ASP A 19 9.14 0.95 15.94
CA ASP A 19 10.30 0.92 15.03
C ASP A 19 10.04 1.71 13.74
N TRP A 20 8.77 2.01 13.43
CA TRP A 20 8.40 2.70 12.22
C TRP A 20 8.74 4.18 12.33
N LYS A 21 9.26 4.75 11.25
CA LYS A 21 9.50 6.18 11.16
C LYS A 21 8.18 6.94 11.19
N SER A 22 8.25 8.22 11.58
CA SER A 22 7.09 9.10 11.52
C SER A 22 6.60 9.23 10.07
N PHE A 23 5.33 9.56 9.87
CA PHE A 23 4.80 9.80 8.53
C PHE A 23 5.59 10.86 7.77
N ASP A 24 6.03 11.93 8.46
CA ASP A 24 6.78 13.02 7.85
C ASP A 24 8.21 12.61 7.44
N ASP A 25 8.87 11.79 8.26
CA ASP A 25 10.18 11.23 7.90
C ASP A 25 10.07 10.31 6.69
N LEU A 26 9.06 9.41 6.69
CA LEU A 26 8.79 8.51 5.56
C LEU A 26 8.46 9.29 4.30
N TRP A 27 7.60 10.31 4.40
CA TRP A 27 7.24 11.16 3.28
C TRP A 27 8.47 11.86 2.71
N THR A 28 9.31 12.45 3.57
CA THR A 28 10.53 13.16 3.18
C THR A 28 11.51 12.23 2.47
N ALA A 29 11.77 11.04 3.04
CA ALA A 29 12.67 10.05 2.45
C ALA A 29 12.16 9.57 1.08
N ASN A 30 10.88 9.20 0.97
CA ASN A 30 10.29 8.75 -0.28
C ASN A 30 10.19 9.87 -1.33
N HIS A 31 10.00 11.11 -0.90
CA HIS A 31 10.01 12.26 -1.81
C HIS A 31 11.37 12.44 -2.48
N ALA A 32 12.44 12.42 -1.68
CA ALA A 32 13.80 12.58 -2.17
C ALA A 32 14.21 11.49 -3.15
N VAL A 33 13.79 10.24 -2.92
CA VAL A 33 14.26 9.08 -3.70
C VAL A 33 13.34 8.73 -4.87
N TYR A 34 12.03 8.86 -4.71
CA TYR A 34 11.03 8.32 -5.63
C TYR A 34 10.07 9.37 -6.17
N LEU A 35 9.34 10.11 -5.32
CA LEU A 35 8.27 11.02 -5.79
C LEU A 35 8.82 12.15 -6.68
N SER A 36 10.02 12.66 -6.38
CA SER A 36 10.70 13.66 -7.22
C SER A 36 11.05 13.18 -8.63
N LYS A 37 10.97 11.86 -8.89
CA LYS A 37 11.25 11.24 -10.19
C LYS A 37 9.98 10.85 -10.96
N THR A 38 8.80 11.01 -10.36
CA THR A 38 7.53 10.74 -11.04
C THR A 38 7.14 11.95 -11.89
N PRO A 39 6.28 11.78 -12.91
CA PRO A 39 5.75 12.92 -13.68
C PRO A 39 4.62 13.64 -12.92
N ASN A 40 4.66 13.64 -11.58
CA ASN A 40 3.69 14.36 -10.77
C ASN A 40 4.05 15.86 -10.77
N SER A 41 3.06 16.73 -10.83
CA SER A 41 3.27 18.15 -10.51
C SER A 41 3.52 18.34 -9.00
N ALA A 42 4.01 19.52 -8.61
CA ALA A 42 4.18 19.87 -7.19
C ALA A 42 2.82 19.84 -6.45
N GLU A 43 1.76 20.31 -7.10
CA GLU A 43 0.38 20.28 -6.58
C GLU A 43 -0.12 18.85 -6.43
N GLU A 44 0.11 17.96 -7.40
CA GLU A 44 -0.29 16.56 -7.30
C GLU A 44 0.43 15.83 -6.18
N THR A 45 1.72 16.15 -5.98
CA THR A 45 2.51 15.58 -4.88
C THR A 45 2.00 16.06 -3.52
N ARG A 46 1.64 17.34 -3.40
CA ARG A 46 1.00 17.90 -2.20
C ARG A 46 -0.37 17.25 -1.95
N ASP A 47 -1.18 17.14 -3.00
CA ASP A 47 -2.51 16.56 -2.94
C ASP A 47 -2.45 15.08 -2.57
N LEU A 48 -1.50 14.31 -3.12
CA LEU A 48 -1.23 12.93 -2.71
C LEU A 48 -0.99 12.81 -1.20
N ARG A 49 -0.13 13.68 -0.63
CA ARG A 49 0.11 13.69 0.83
C ARG A 49 -1.18 13.96 1.60
N ALA A 50 -1.94 14.97 1.18
CA ALA A 50 -3.19 15.36 1.83
C ALA A 50 -4.25 14.26 1.75
N SER A 51 -4.40 13.61 0.59
CA SER A 51 -5.31 12.50 0.37
C SER A 51 -4.97 11.30 1.27
N ILE A 52 -3.69 10.97 1.47
CA ILE A 52 -3.29 9.88 2.38
C ILE A 52 -3.78 10.17 3.80
N LEU A 53 -3.52 11.38 4.31
CA LEU A 53 -3.92 11.78 5.66
C LEU A 53 -5.45 11.82 5.83
N SER A 54 -6.16 12.32 4.81
CA SER A 54 -7.62 12.36 4.78
C SER A 54 -8.24 10.95 4.80
N ILE A 55 -7.75 10.05 3.93
CA ILE A 55 -8.24 8.67 3.87
C ILE A 55 -7.88 7.90 5.14
N SER A 56 -6.67 8.08 5.67
CA SER A 56 -6.25 7.52 6.96
C SER A 56 -7.24 7.90 8.07
N THR A 57 -7.58 9.18 8.18
CA THR A 57 -8.56 9.67 9.17
C THR A 57 -9.92 9.01 9.01
N SER A 58 -10.40 8.87 7.77
CA SER A 58 -11.75 8.31 7.50
C SER A 58 -11.85 6.79 7.66
N THR A 59 -10.73 6.08 7.60
CA THR A 59 -10.68 4.60 7.61
C THR A 59 -10.06 4.03 8.88
N SER A 60 -9.42 4.88 9.68
CA SER A 60 -8.56 4.49 10.81
C SER A 60 -7.39 3.60 10.43
N VAL A 61 -7.00 3.57 9.14
CA VAL A 61 -5.78 2.88 8.68
C VAL A 61 -4.60 3.83 8.84
N ASP A 62 -3.50 3.35 9.43
CA ASP A 62 -2.31 4.17 9.71
C ASP A 62 -1.74 4.80 8.40
N PRO A 63 -1.48 6.12 8.38
CA PRO A 63 -1.05 6.80 7.15
C PRO A 63 0.34 6.35 6.69
N ARG A 64 1.22 5.88 7.60
CA ARG A 64 2.52 5.30 7.28
C ARG A 64 2.35 4.03 6.45
N PHE A 65 1.38 3.20 6.82
CA PHE A 65 1.07 1.96 6.11
C PHE A 65 0.44 2.20 4.72
N ILE A 66 -0.46 3.19 4.61
CA ILE A 66 -1.01 3.62 3.32
C ILE A 66 0.12 4.10 2.41
N LEU A 67 1.00 4.97 2.91
CA LEU A 67 2.16 5.46 2.15
C LEU A 67 3.06 4.30 1.71
N ALA A 68 3.44 3.40 2.61
CA ALA A 68 4.31 2.27 2.29
C ALA A 68 3.72 1.38 1.18
N THR A 69 2.40 1.16 1.22
CA THR A 69 1.67 0.42 0.17
C THR A 69 1.70 1.17 -1.17
N ILE A 70 1.40 2.48 -1.19
CA ILE A 70 1.49 3.30 -2.41
C ILE A 70 2.90 3.26 -3.01
N MET A 71 3.92 3.36 -2.17
CA MET A 71 5.31 3.34 -2.61
C MET A 71 5.72 1.97 -3.17
N GLN A 72 5.19 0.89 -2.60
CA GLN A 72 5.39 -0.46 -3.11
C GLN A 72 4.70 -0.69 -4.46
N GLU A 73 3.48 -0.18 -4.62
CA GLU A 73 2.65 -0.44 -5.80
C GLU A 73 2.96 0.47 -7.00
N SER A 74 3.29 1.74 -6.76
CA SER A 74 3.41 2.73 -7.84
C SER A 74 4.58 3.69 -7.69
N SER A 75 5.37 3.57 -6.62
CA SER A 75 6.34 4.61 -6.23
C SER A 75 5.70 6.01 -6.09
N GLY A 76 4.38 6.08 -5.86
CA GLY A 76 3.60 7.31 -5.77
C GLY A 76 3.35 8.04 -7.09
N ASN A 77 3.51 7.38 -8.24
CA ASN A 77 3.17 7.96 -9.53
C ASN A 77 1.64 7.97 -9.72
N VAL A 78 1.02 9.16 -9.77
CA VAL A 78 -0.45 9.28 -9.89
C VAL A 78 -0.98 8.79 -11.24
N ARG A 79 -0.10 8.66 -12.24
CA ARG A 79 -0.40 8.16 -13.59
C ARG A 79 0.18 6.78 -13.86
N VAL A 80 0.50 6.01 -12.81
CA VAL A 80 1.05 4.66 -12.95
C VAL A 80 0.18 3.81 -13.90
N GLY A 81 0.84 2.95 -14.65
CA GLY A 81 0.17 1.97 -15.49
C GLY A 81 -0.71 1.02 -14.66
N THR A 82 -1.57 0.30 -15.36
CA THR A 82 -2.41 -0.75 -14.77
C THR A 82 -1.66 -2.06 -14.87
N THR A 83 -1.40 -2.74 -13.75
CA THR A 83 -0.94 -4.13 -13.78
C THR A 83 -2.10 -5.04 -14.14
N ALA A 84 -1.82 -6.10 -14.90
CA ALA A 84 -2.83 -7.06 -15.31
C ALA A 84 -2.27 -8.48 -15.13
N MET A 85 -2.68 -9.13 -14.05
CA MET A 85 -2.46 -10.56 -13.83
C MET A 85 -3.82 -11.28 -13.87
N ALA A 86 -4.32 -11.76 -12.74
CA ALA A 86 -5.66 -12.33 -12.66
C ALA A 86 -6.76 -11.27 -12.82
N ASN A 87 -6.47 -10.02 -12.41
CA ASN A 87 -7.35 -8.86 -12.56
C ASN A 87 -6.54 -7.68 -13.13
N SER A 88 -7.26 -6.72 -13.72
CA SER A 88 -6.71 -5.41 -14.10
C SER A 88 -6.72 -4.51 -12.87
N ASN A 89 -5.56 -4.15 -12.32
CA ASN A 89 -5.41 -3.43 -11.06
C ASN A 89 -4.90 -2.00 -11.29
N PRO A 90 -5.75 -0.97 -11.34
CA PRO A 90 -5.34 0.38 -11.69
C PRO A 90 -5.05 1.27 -10.46
N GLY A 91 -4.47 2.44 -10.73
CA GLY A 91 -4.31 3.52 -9.76
C GLY A 91 -3.10 3.38 -8.83
N LEU A 92 -2.94 4.37 -7.95
CA LEU A 92 -1.78 4.51 -7.04
C LEU A 92 -1.47 3.28 -6.19
N MET A 93 -2.50 2.53 -5.79
CA MET A 93 -2.37 1.35 -4.94
C MET A 93 -2.59 0.05 -5.72
N GLN A 94 -2.72 0.11 -7.06
CA GLN A 94 -3.01 -1.06 -7.90
C GLN A 94 -4.19 -1.87 -7.32
N SER A 95 -5.27 -1.15 -6.99
CA SER A 95 -6.39 -1.70 -6.23
C SER A 95 -7.17 -2.75 -7.02
N TYR A 96 -7.95 -3.57 -6.32
CA TYR A 96 -8.74 -4.65 -6.91
C TYR A 96 -9.65 -4.16 -8.04
N GLY A 97 -9.26 -4.48 -9.27
CA GLY A 97 -9.88 -3.99 -10.51
C GLY A 97 -11.39 -3.92 -10.56
N PRO A 98 -12.10 -5.03 -10.25
CA PRO A 98 -13.55 -5.08 -10.37
C PRO A 98 -14.31 -4.02 -9.54
N LEU A 99 -13.68 -3.44 -8.51
CA LEU A 99 -14.25 -2.36 -7.70
C LEU A 99 -13.45 -1.06 -7.77
N CYS A 100 -12.34 -1.03 -8.51
CA CYS A 100 -11.51 0.16 -8.62
C CYS A 100 -12.10 1.13 -9.64
N SER A 101 -12.25 2.38 -9.23
CA SER A 101 -12.77 3.49 -10.04
C SER A 101 -11.74 4.60 -10.25
N GLY A 102 -10.70 4.63 -9.44
CA GLY A 102 -9.63 5.64 -9.48
C GLY A 102 -8.52 5.30 -10.49
N THR A 103 -8.27 6.21 -11.44
CA THR A 103 -7.05 6.19 -12.26
C THR A 103 -6.80 7.55 -12.93
N CYS A 104 -5.53 7.95 -13.00
CA CYS A 104 -5.09 9.04 -13.88
C CYS A 104 -4.17 8.57 -15.00
N LYS A 105 -4.13 7.26 -15.29
CA LYS A 105 -3.27 6.68 -16.35
C LYS A 105 -3.40 7.38 -17.70
N SER A 106 -4.61 7.77 -18.09
CA SER A 106 -4.90 8.44 -19.36
C SER A 106 -4.86 9.97 -19.29
N VAL A 107 -4.61 10.56 -18.11
CA VAL A 107 -4.50 12.01 -17.95
C VAL A 107 -3.11 12.42 -18.45
N PRO A 108 -3.00 13.28 -19.49
CA PRO A 108 -1.71 13.74 -20.00
C PRO A 108 -0.86 14.38 -18.90
N VAL A 109 0.47 14.32 -19.01
CA VAL A 109 1.37 14.99 -18.06
C VAL A 109 1.22 16.52 -18.09
N SER A 110 0.76 17.08 -19.21
CA SER A 110 0.43 18.51 -19.35
C SER A 110 -0.83 18.92 -18.58
N GLU A 111 -1.63 17.96 -18.12
CA GLU A 111 -2.87 18.20 -17.37
C GLU A 111 -2.75 17.65 -15.97
N ARG A 112 -3.38 18.30 -15.00
CA ARG A 112 -3.35 17.86 -13.61
C ARG A 112 -4.33 16.71 -13.38
N CYS A 113 -3.87 15.61 -12.82
CA CYS A 113 -4.69 14.58 -12.19
C CYS A 113 -5.55 15.25 -11.11
N PRO A 114 -6.89 15.19 -11.21
CA PRO A 114 -7.77 15.84 -10.24
C PRO A 114 -7.52 15.33 -8.81
N THR A 115 -7.55 16.22 -7.82
CA THR A 115 -7.41 15.87 -6.40
C THR A 115 -8.40 14.77 -5.99
N SER A 116 -9.65 14.87 -6.44
CA SER A 116 -10.68 13.85 -6.19
C SER A 116 -10.34 12.48 -6.78
N MET A 117 -9.61 12.44 -7.91
CA MET A 117 -9.15 11.20 -8.51
C MET A 117 -7.98 10.60 -7.73
N ILE A 118 -7.07 11.43 -7.21
CA ILE A 118 -6.00 10.99 -6.29
C ILE A 118 -6.61 10.42 -5.01
N GLU A 119 -7.59 11.10 -4.41
CA GLU A 119 -8.33 10.59 -3.26
C GLU A 119 -9.05 9.28 -3.56
N GLN A 120 -9.70 9.16 -4.72
CA GLN A 120 -10.40 7.93 -5.12
C GLN A 120 -9.43 6.76 -5.27
N MET A 121 -8.27 6.95 -5.91
CA MET A 121 -7.25 5.90 -6.04
C MET A 121 -6.78 5.36 -4.68
N ILE A 122 -6.61 6.23 -3.69
CA ILE A 122 -6.21 5.83 -2.34
C ILE A 122 -7.37 5.18 -1.58
N ARG A 123 -8.59 5.72 -1.74
CA ARG A 123 -9.82 5.16 -1.17
C ARG A 123 -10.06 3.73 -1.65
N ASP A 124 -9.93 3.48 -2.95
CA ASP A 124 -10.17 2.15 -3.55
C ASP A 124 -9.23 1.08 -2.98
N GLY A 125 -7.99 1.46 -2.66
CA GLY A 125 -7.01 0.56 -2.06
C GLY A 125 -7.12 0.41 -0.55
N THR A 126 -7.69 1.40 0.15
CA THR A 126 -7.65 1.49 1.61
C THR A 126 -8.98 1.18 2.28
N ALA A 127 -10.06 1.80 1.83
CA ALA A 127 -11.37 1.74 2.49
C ALA A 127 -12.03 0.37 2.31
N SER A 128 -12.86 0.01 3.29
CA SER A 128 -13.67 -1.20 3.22
C SER A 128 -14.54 -1.23 1.97
N ASN A 129 -14.63 -2.39 1.32
CA ASN A 129 -15.45 -2.59 0.12
C ASN A 129 -16.13 -3.96 0.11
N ALA A 130 -17.08 -4.15 -0.80
CA ALA A 130 -17.88 -5.38 -0.88
C ALA A 130 -17.07 -6.66 -1.16
N ALA A 131 -15.86 -6.54 -1.72
CA ALA A 131 -14.97 -7.67 -1.97
C ALA A 131 -14.04 -7.98 -0.79
N GLY A 132 -13.99 -7.12 0.24
CA GLY A 132 -13.08 -7.29 1.37
C GLY A 132 -11.61 -7.08 1.01
N MET A 133 -11.33 -6.29 -0.03
CA MET A 133 -9.98 -6.14 -0.61
C MET A 133 -9.23 -4.88 -0.17
N GLY A 134 -9.90 -3.93 0.49
CA GLY A 134 -9.24 -2.73 1.00
C GLY A 134 -8.34 -3.04 2.20
N LEU A 135 -7.29 -2.25 2.42
CA LEU A 135 -6.40 -2.42 3.58
C LEU A 135 -7.18 -2.52 4.91
N GLN A 136 -8.24 -1.72 5.08
CA GLN A 136 -9.11 -1.78 6.26
C GLN A 136 -9.74 -3.16 6.47
N ASP A 137 -10.17 -3.84 5.41
CA ASP A 137 -10.74 -5.18 5.48
C ASP A 137 -9.68 -6.23 5.78
N LEU A 138 -8.52 -6.12 5.11
CA LEU A 138 -7.44 -7.09 5.25
C LEU A 138 -6.77 -7.02 6.63
N ILE A 139 -6.63 -5.83 7.21
CA ILE A 139 -6.17 -5.67 8.60
C ILE A 139 -7.13 -6.39 9.56
N ARG A 140 -8.45 -6.21 9.40
CA ARG A 140 -9.44 -6.95 10.21
C ARG A 140 -9.37 -8.45 9.97
N LYS A 141 -9.19 -8.86 8.70
CA LYS A 141 -9.08 -10.27 8.32
C LYS A 141 -7.86 -10.97 8.90
N ALA A 142 -6.79 -10.23 9.21
CA ALA A 142 -5.60 -10.79 9.85
C ALA A 142 -5.91 -11.42 11.22
N GLY A 143 -6.99 -10.99 11.89
CA GLY A 143 -7.52 -11.64 13.09
C GLY A 143 -6.61 -11.53 14.32
N VAL A 144 -5.72 -10.54 14.33
CA VAL A 144 -4.77 -10.27 15.41
C VAL A 144 -4.71 -8.76 15.67
N GLU A 145 -4.37 -8.38 16.89
CA GLU A 145 -4.33 -6.97 17.32
C GLU A 145 -2.93 -6.37 17.31
N ASP A 146 -1.89 -7.22 17.42
CA ASP A 146 -0.50 -6.81 17.36
C ASP A 146 -0.08 -6.33 15.95
N VAL A 147 1.13 -5.78 15.85
CA VAL A 147 1.69 -5.21 14.61
C VAL A 147 1.64 -6.17 13.42
N SER A 148 1.65 -7.50 13.65
CA SER A 148 1.61 -8.50 12.57
C SER A 148 0.33 -8.41 11.73
N LYS A 149 -0.73 -7.75 12.23
CA LYS A 149 -1.94 -7.46 11.44
C LYS A 149 -1.62 -6.70 10.14
N TYR A 150 -0.65 -5.78 10.19
CA TYR A 150 -0.23 -5.01 9.01
C TYR A 150 0.53 -5.89 8.02
N TYR A 151 1.51 -6.66 8.49
CA TYR A 151 2.31 -7.52 7.61
C TYR A 151 1.48 -8.65 7.00
N LYS A 152 0.57 -9.26 7.77
CA LYS A 152 -0.42 -10.22 7.25
C LYS A 152 -1.35 -9.57 6.21
N ALA A 153 -1.80 -8.33 6.45
CA ALA A 153 -2.59 -7.58 5.49
C ALA A 153 -1.82 -7.31 4.19
N THR A 154 -0.52 -6.99 4.22
CA THR A 154 0.28 -6.80 2.99
C THR A 154 0.34 -8.05 2.14
N ARG A 155 0.52 -9.22 2.76
CA ARG A 155 0.52 -10.51 2.07
C ARG A 155 -0.82 -10.74 1.38
N MET A 156 -1.91 -10.51 2.11
CA MET A 156 -3.26 -10.62 1.55
C MET A 156 -3.55 -9.60 0.45
N TYR A 157 -2.99 -8.39 0.54
CA TYR A 157 -3.19 -7.34 -0.46
C TYR A 157 -2.52 -7.73 -1.78
N ASN A 158 -1.27 -8.20 -1.72
CA ASN A 158 -0.52 -8.60 -2.91
C ASN A 158 -1.07 -9.87 -3.57
N SER A 159 -1.45 -10.86 -2.77
CA SER A 159 -1.63 -12.24 -3.25
C SER A 159 -3.05 -12.78 -3.06
N GLY A 160 -3.95 -11.96 -2.51
CA GLY A 160 -5.34 -12.28 -2.26
C GLY A 160 -5.64 -12.68 -0.80
N PRO A 161 -6.90 -12.59 -0.35
CA PRO A 161 -7.26 -12.70 1.07
C PRO A 161 -7.02 -14.08 1.72
N LEU A 162 -6.76 -15.13 0.93
CA LEU A 162 -6.52 -16.50 1.40
C LEU A 162 -5.06 -16.94 1.21
N SER A 163 -4.15 -15.99 1.00
CA SER A 163 -2.76 -16.26 0.60
C SER A 163 -1.77 -16.51 1.74
N ILE A 164 -2.22 -16.41 3.00
CA ILE A 164 -1.40 -16.76 4.16
C ILE A 164 -1.32 -18.29 4.24
N PRO A 165 -0.13 -18.88 4.19
CA PRO A 165 0.04 -20.33 4.29
C PRO A 165 -0.29 -20.85 5.69
N ALA A 166 -0.45 -22.18 5.82
CA ALA A 166 -0.82 -22.82 7.07
C ALA A 166 0.21 -22.65 8.20
N ASP A 167 1.50 -22.52 7.85
CA ASP A 167 2.59 -22.23 8.78
C ASP A 167 2.75 -20.72 9.08
N GLY A 168 1.96 -19.87 8.42
CA GLY A 168 1.96 -18.42 8.61
C GLY A 168 3.11 -17.69 7.93
N ASP A 169 4.04 -18.37 7.25
CA ASP A 169 5.23 -17.72 6.67
C ASP A 169 4.86 -16.77 5.52
N LEU A 170 5.00 -15.47 5.78
CA LEU A 170 4.67 -14.41 4.82
C LEU A 170 5.65 -14.37 3.63
N SER A 171 6.80 -15.05 3.74
CA SER A 171 7.83 -15.18 2.70
C SER A 171 7.63 -16.39 1.78
N ALA A 172 6.65 -17.25 2.06
CA ALA A 172 6.40 -18.48 1.30
C ALA A 172 5.90 -18.20 -0.14
N GLU A 173 6.23 -19.10 -1.07
CA GLU A 173 5.56 -19.16 -2.37
C GLU A 173 4.15 -19.71 -2.19
N SER A 174 3.13 -18.90 -2.43
CA SER A 174 1.75 -19.38 -2.53
C SER A 174 1.02 -18.56 -3.58
N GLY A 175 0.57 -19.21 -4.65
CA GLY A 175 -0.13 -18.57 -5.76
C GLY A 175 0.71 -17.51 -6.48
N ALA A 176 0.11 -16.34 -6.74
CA ALA A 176 0.74 -15.21 -7.44
C ALA A 176 1.63 -14.32 -6.54
N ALA A 177 2.03 -14.83 -5.37
CA ALA A 177 2.67 -14.02 -4.35
C ALA A 177 4.11 -13.63 -4.68
N THR A 178 4.42 -12.34 -4.51
CA THR A 178 5.80 -11.87 -4.46
C THR A 178 6.35 -12.11 -3.06
N LYS A 179 7.30 -13.04 -2.91
CA LYS A 179 7.89 -13.44 -1.61
C LYS A 179 8.31 -12.27 -0.73
N SER A 180 8.90 -11.25 -1.34
CA SER A 180 9.47 -10.12 -0.63
C SER A 180 8.42 -9.09 -0.21
N TYR A 181 7.18 -9.15 -0.70
CA TYR A 181 6.25 -8.02 -0.61
C TYR A 181 6.03 -7.51 0.82
N ALA A 182 5.76 -8.43 1.75
CA ALA A 182 5.58 -8.07 3.16
C ALA A 182 6.89 -7.52 3.78
N SER A 183 8.03 -8.10 3.43
CA SER A 183 9.35 -7.61 3.84
C SER A 183 9.64 -6.23 3.28
N ASP A 184 9.31 -5.97 2.02
CA ASP A 184 9.56 -4.70 1.34
C ASP A 184 8.76 -3.59 2.02
N VAL A 185 7.47 -3.84 2.32
CA VAL A 185 6.64 -2.90 3.08
C VAL A 185 7.18 -2.69 4.50
N ALA A 186 7.59 -3.75 5.21
CA ALA A 186 8.20 -3.62 6.53
C ALA A 186 9.49 -2.78 6.52
N ASN A 187 10.33 -2.94 5.50
CA ASN A 187 11.53 -2.11 5.33
C ASN A 187 11.16 -0.65 5.01
N ARG A 188 10.17 -0.41 4.15
CA ARG A 188 9.70 0.96 3.82
C ARG A 188 9.19 1.69 5.06
N LEU A 189 8.57 1.00 6.01
CA LEU A 189 8.10 1.60 7.26
C LEU A 189 9.24 2.05 8.18
N ARG A 190 10.46 1.56 7.96
CA ARG A 190 11.66 1.93 8.73
C ARG A 190 12.52 3.03 8.08
N GLY A 191 12.15 3.49 6.88
CA GLY A 191 12.86 4.53 6.11
C GLY A 191 13.76 3.95 5.02
#